data_AF-X1RNB6-F1
#
_entry.id   AF-X1RNB6-F1
#
_cell.length_a   1.000
_cell.length_b   1.000
_cell.length_c   1.000
_cell.angle_alpha   90.00
_cell.angle_beta   90.00
_cell.angle_gamma   90.00
#
_symmetry.space_group_name_H-M   'P 1'
#
loop_
_entity.id
_entity.type
_entity.pdbx_description
1 polymer ?
#
loop_
_entity_poly.entity_id
_entity_poly.type
_entity_poly.pdbx_seq_one_letter_code
_entity_poly.pdbx_strand_id
1 'polypeptide(L)'
;MSHSPSPQRRRIVTVGEYEPRPLGFAMTPTYEGRKLIGITIQDPEGSVIRKRANIVAEIHQAYPEVSIEELENAKVAYFDYHVDVELRS
;
A
#
# COMPACT_ATOMS: atom_id res chain seq x y z
N MET A 1 -9.17 -52.05 19.60
CA MET A 1 -9.60 -50.74 19.07
C MET A 1 -8.38 -49.85 19.04
N SER A 2 -7.80 -49.64 17.87
CA SER A 2 -6.51 -48.97 17.70
C SER A 2 -6.75 -47.51 17.32
N HIS A 3 -6.55 -46.59 18.25
CA HIS A 3 -6.64 -45.15 17.98
C HIS A 3 -5.35 -44.68 17.30
N SER A 4 -5.42 -44.38 16.00
CA SER A 4 -4.38 -43.62 15.29
C SER A 4 -4.36 -42.17 15.78
N PRO A 5 -3.21 -41.59 16.16
CA PRO A 5 -3.13 -40.18 16.49
C PRO A 5 -3.16 -39.34 15.20
N SER A 6 -4.10 -38.40 15.11
CA SER A 6 -4.19 -37.44 14.00
C SER A 6 -2.88 -36.66 13.86
N PRO A 7 -2.35 -36.47 12.63
CA PRO A 7 -1.19 -35.64 12.41
C PRO A 7 -1.55 -34.18 12.71
N GLN A 8 -1.02 -33.66 13.82
CA GLN A 8 -1.11 -32.24 14.14
C GLN A 8 -0.37 -31.45 13.07
N ARG A 9 -1.13 -30.69 12.27
CA ARG A 9 -0.61 -29.75 11.27
C ARG A 9 0.27 -28.73 11.98
N ARG A 10 1.60 -28.88 11.90
CA ARG A 10 2.55 -27.85 12.30
C ARG A 10 2.32 -26.63 11.41
N ARG A 11 1.71 -25.59 11.97
CA ARG A 11 1.56 -24.28 11.32
C ARG A 11 2.94 -23.64 11.33
N ILE A 12 3.67 -23.76 10.21
CA ILE A 12 4.88 -22.97 9.99
C ILE A 12 4.41 -21.52 9.90
N VAL A 13 4.64 -20.76 10.96
CA VAL A 13 4.49 -19.31 10.93
C VAL A 13 5.76 -18.81 10.29
N THR A 14 5.71 -18.58 8.98
CA THR A 14 6.75 -17.78 8.32
C THR A 14 6.70 -16.42 9.00
N VAL A 15 7.73 -16.12 9.78
CA VAL A 15 7.93 -14.77 10.34
C VAL A 15 8.03 -13.87 9.11
N GLY A 16 6.99 -13.05 8.89
CA GLY A 16 6.96 -12.13 7.75
C GLY A 16 8.23 -11.28 7.75
N GLU A 17 8.84 -11.12 6.58
CA GLU A 17 9.97 -10.22 6.41
C GLU A 17 9.54 -8.84 6.89
N TYR A 18 10.17 -8.34 7.95
CA TYR A 18 9.86 -7.04 8.51
C TYR A 18 10.38 -5.98 7.54
N GLU A 19 9.47 -5.27 6.86
CA GLU A 19 9.86 -4.16 6.02
C GLU A 19 10.53 -3.08 6.88
N PRO A 20 11.70 -2.57 6.47
CA PRO A 20 12.37 -1.52 7.21
C PRO A 20 11.49 -0.28 7.22
N ARG A 21 11.22 0.24 8.42
CA ARG A 21 10.48 1.49 8.59
C ARG A 21 11.18 2.62 7.82
N PRO A 22 10.48 3.36 6.95
CA PRO A 22 11.07 4.48 6.23
C PRO A 22 11.51 5.59 7.20
N LEU A 23 12.54 6.35 6.83
CA LEU A 23 13.10 7.40 7.69
C LEU A 23 12.23 8.67 7.74
N GLY A 24 11.30 8.83 6.79
CA GLY A 24 10.43 9.98 6.67
C GLY A 24 9.32 9.75 5.66
N PHE A 25 8.43 10.74 5.55
CA PHE A 25 7.36 10.73 4.58
C PHE A 25 7.91 10.99 3.16
N ALA A 26 7.50 10.19 2.18
CA ALA A 26 7.91 10.36 0.79
C ALA A 26 6.80 9.94 -0.18
N MET A 27 6.69 10.63 -1.31
CA MET A 27 5.82 10.25 -2.42
C MET A 27 6.66 10.02 -3.67
N THR A 28 6.57 8.83 -4.25
CA THR A 28 7.31 8.43 -5.44
C THR A 28 6.34 8.17 -6.59
N PRO A 29 6.28 9.03 -7.61
CA PRO A 29 5.43 8.81 -8.77
C PRO A 29 6.03 7.77 -9.71
N THR A 30 5.17 6.98 -10.34
CA THR A 30 5.49 6.01 -11.39
C THR A 30 4.87 6.48 -12.69
N TYR A 31 5.69 6.63 -13.73
CA TYR A 31 5.26 7.10 -15.04
C TYR A 31 5.43 6.02 -16.10
N GLU A 32 4.47 5.94 -17.02
CA GLU A 32 4.59 5.25 -18.30
C GLU A 32 4.68 6.29 -19.42
N GLY A 33 5.89 6.53 -19.92
CA GLY A 33 6.16 7.64 -20.84
C GLY A 33 5.95 8.99 -20.16
N ARG A 34 4.91 9.73 -20.56
CA ARG A 34 4.51 11.01 -19.95
C ARG A 34 3.26 10.91 -19.08
N LYS A 35 2.66 9.72 -18.96
CA LYS A 35 1.45 9.49 -18.18
C LYS A 35 1.81 9.00 -16.79
N LEU A 36 1.26 9.63 -15.75
CA LEU A 36 1.35 9.13 -14.39
C LEU A 36 0.45 7.89 -14.27
N ILE A 37 1.01 6.76 -13.85
CA ILE A 37 0.29 5.48 -13.73
C ILE A 37 0.18 4.99 -12.30
N GLY A 38 0.96 5.55 -11.38
CA GLY A 38 0.84 5.22 -9.97
C GLY A 38 1.71 6.08 -9.08
N ILE A 39 1.48 5.97 -7.77
CA ILE A 39 2.23 6.68 -6.73
C ILE A 39 2.41 5.74 -5.55
N THR A 40 3.65 5.63 -5.07
CA THR A 40 3.95 4.99 -3.79
C THR A 40 4.11 6.07 -2.73
N ILE A 41 3.35 5.99 -1.65
CA ILE A 41 3.49 6.88 -0.49
C ILE A 41 4.10 6.09 0.66
N GLN A 42 5.26 6.51 1.12
CA GLN A 42 5.89 6.02 2.34
C GLN A 42 5.51 6.92 3.50
N ASP A 43 5.02 6.33 4.58
CA ASP A 43 4.55 7.02 5.77
C ASP A 43 4.90 6.18 7.03
N PRO A 44 6.00 6.51 7.71
CA PRO A 44 6.46 5.73 8.86
C PRO A 44 5.53 5.81 10.08
N GLU A 45 4.70 6.85 10.18
CA GLU A 45 3.76 7.06 11.29
C GLU A 45 2.35 6.53 10.97
N GLY A 46 2.04 6.38 9.68
CA GLY A 46 0.74 5.97 9.19
C GLY A 46 -0.33 7.07 9.30
N SER A 47 0.05 8.34 9.44
CA SER A 47 -0.89 9.45 9.56
C SER A 47 -1.73 9.67 8.29
N VAL A 48 -1.15 9.40 7.13
CA VAL A 48 -1.75 9.53 5.80
C VAL A 48 -2.32 8.20 5.35
N ILE A 49 -1.53 7.12 5.37
CA ILE A 49 -1.90 5.86 4.70
C ILE A 49 -3.02 5.08 5.40
N ARG A 50 -3.38 5.43 6.64
CA ARG A 50 -4.50 4.79 7.37
C ARG A 50 -5.88 5.13 6.83
N LYS A 51 -6.02 6.19 6.02
CA LYS A 51 -7.32 6.63 5.49
C LYS A 51 -7.22 6.96 4.02
N ARG A 52 -8.11 6.39 3.21
CA ARG A 52 -8.20 6.69 1.76
C ARG A 52 -8.37 8.19 1.49
N ALA A 53 -9.20 8.89 2.26
CA ALA A 53 -9.41 10.32 2.09
C ALA A 53 -8.11 11.14 2.26
N ASN A 54 -7.23 10.73 3.18
CA ASN A 54 -5.94 11.40 3.39
C ASN A 54 -5.00 11.11 2.21
N ILE A 55 -4.94 9.86 1.74
CA ILE A 55 -4.16 9.47 0.56
C ILE A 55 -4.60 10.29 -0.67
N VAL A 56 -5.91 10.38 -0.92
CA VAL A 56 -6.48 11.13 -2.03
C VAL A 56 -6.14 12.63 -1.91
N ALA A 57 -6.28 13.21 -0.72
CA ALA A 57 -5.96 14.61 -0.48
C ALA A 57 -4.47 14.91 -0.71
N GLU A 58 -3.56 14.09 -0.16
CA GLU A 58 -2.11 14.26 -0.32
C GLU A 58 -1.67 14.10 -1.78
N ILE A 59 -2.21 13.10 -2.49
CA ILE A 59 -1.90 12.91 -3.91
C ILE A 59 -2.43 14.08 -4.73
N HIS A 60 -3.68 14.50 -4.56
CA HIS A 60 -4.26 15.58 -5.35
C HIS A 60 -3.57 16.92 -5.08
N GLN A 61 -3.11 17.14 -3.84
CA GLN A 61 -2.31 18.31 -3.49
C GLN A 61 -0.95 18.31 -4.20
N ALA A 62 -0.29 17.15 -4.33
CA ALA A 62 1.01 17.03 -4.98
C ALA A 62 0.93 16.92 -6.51
N TYR A 63 -0.14 16.32 -7.03
CA TYR A 63 -0.41 16.09 -8.46
C TYR A 63 -1.83 16.55 -8.81
N PRO A 64 -2.07 17.89 -8.91
CA PRO A 64 -3.39 18.44 -9.20
C PRO A 64 -3.96 18.03 -10.56
N GLU A 65 -3.12 17.54 -11.46
CA GLU A 65 -3.52 16.98 -12.75
C GLU A 65 -4.32 15.68 -12.65
N VAL A 66 -4.20 14.96 -11.52
CA VAL A 66 -4.99 13.74 -11.27
C VAL A 66 -6.30 14.14 -10.61
N SER A 67 -7.41 13.77 -11.22
CA SER A 67 -8.73 14.08 -10.67
C SER A 67 -9.00 13.30 -9.38
N ILE A 68 -9.77 13.90 -8.47
CA ILE A 68 -10.21 13.22 -7.23
C ILE A 68 -10.97 11.92 -7.58
N GLU A 69 -11.81 11.95 -8.62
CA GLU A 69 -12.57 10.78 -9.08
C GLU A 69 -11.64 9.63 -9.53
N GLU A 70 -10.56 9.94 -10.24
CA GLU A 70 -9.56 8.94 -10.64
C GLU A 70 -8.86 8.33 -9.42
N LEU A 71 -8.51 9.14 -8.43
CA LEU A 71 -7.91 8.68 -7.17
C LEU A 71 -8.87 7.84 -6.32
N GLU A 72 -10.16 8.18 -6.32
CA GLU A 72 -11.19 7.39 -5.65
C GLU A 72 -11.43 6.04 -6.32
N ASN A 73 -11.23 5.94 -7.63
CA ASN A 73 -11.34 4.69 -8.40
C ASN A 73 -10.02 3.91 -8.56
N ALA A 74 -8.89 4.50 -8.15
CA ALA A 74 -7.57 3.88 -8.19
C ALA A 74 -7.51 2.59 -7.36
N LYS A 75 -6.67 1.64 -7.78
CA LYS A 75 -6.37 0.45 -7.01
C LYS A 75 -5.33 0.82 -5.94
N VAL A 76 -5.61 0.44 -4.70
CA VAL A 76 -4.78 0.82 -3.54
C VAL A 76 -4.35 -0.44 -2.80
N ALA A 77 -3.05 -0.64 -2.65
CA ALA A 77 -2.44 -1.71 -1.87
C ALA A 77 -1.78 -1.14 -0.62
N TYR A 78 -2.18 -1.63 0.55
CA TYR A 78 -1.70 -1.12 1.84
C TYR A 78 -0.64 -2.06 2.41
N PHE A 79 0.43 -1.46 2.91
CA PHE A 79 1.51 -2.11 3.63
C PHE A 79 1.70 -1.43 4.99
N ASP A 80 2.58 -1.96 5.82
CA ASP A 80 2.76 -1.48 7.20
C ASP A 80 3.21 -0.02 7.26
N TYR A 81 4.05 0.41 6.31
CA TYR A 81 4.62 1.77 6.27
C TYR A 81 4.50 2.47 4.92
N HIS A 82 3.79 1.86 3.97
CA HIS A 82 3.58 2.49 2.67
C HIS A 82 2.26 2.06 2.04
N VAL A 83 1.85 2.78 1.01
CA VAL A 83 0.72 2.44 0.17
C VAL A 83 1.10 2.64 -1.28
N ASP A 84 0.74 1.68 -2.11
CA ASP A 84 0.85 1.79 -3.57
C ASP A 84 -0.51 2.12 -4.16
N VAL A 85 -0.56 3.18 -4.93
CA VAL A 85 -1.75 3.65 -5.65
C VAL A 85 -1.50 3.46 -7.14
N GLU A 86 -2.29 2.62 -7.79
CA GLU A 86 -2.30 2.41 -9.23
C GLU A 86 -3.47 3.18 -9.84
N LEU A 87 -3.17 4.17 -10.68
CA LEU A 87 -4.17 4.94 -11.41
C LEU A 87 -4.71 4.10 -12.56
N ARG A 88 -6.03 3.94 -12.63
CA ARG A 88 -6.67 3.23 -13.74
C ARG A 88 -6.85 4.22 -14.89
N SER A 89 -6.06 4.00 -15.93
CA SER A 89 -6.12 4.70 -17.21
C SER A 89 -7.45 4.54 -17.94
#